data_AF-A0AAW0SYA5-F1
#
_entry.id   AF-A0AAW0SYA5-F1
#
_cell.length_a   1.000
_cell.length_b   1.000
_cell.length_c   1.000
_cell.angle_alpha   90.00
_cell.angle_beta   90.00
_cell.angle_gamma   90.00
#
_symmetry.space_group_name_H-M   'P 1'
#
loop_
_entity.id
_entity.type
_entity.pdbx_description
1 polymer ?
#
loop_
_entity_poly.entity_id
_entity_poly.type
_entity_poly.pdbx_seq_one_letter_code
_entity_poly.pdbx_strand_id
1 'polypeptide(L)'
;MTKYFDFVWRKEVDAKLQEGAVFDRWTEEKESYEYEPNCLFKVDEYGFFVYWKSDGKEGNVAELSQVSDIRRGTMPKDYKLADKLLTKHGQDVEEKMLTICSGP
;
A
#
# COMPACT_ATOMS: atom_id res chain seq x y z
N MET A 1 -22.61 -16.73 -35.43
CA MET A 1 -21.18 -16.37 -35.40
C MET A 1 -20.85 -15.98 -33.96
N THR A 2 -20.23 -16.86 -33.19
CA THR A 2 -19.83 -16.55 -31.81
C THR A 2 -18.62 -15.62 -31.87
N LYS A 3 -18.68 -14.46 -31.19
CA LYS A 3 -17.54 -13.55 -31.12
C LYS A 3 -16.33 -14.33 -30.59
N TYR A 4 -15.20 -14.22 -31.28
CA TYR A 4 -13.91 -14.69 -30.79
C TYR A 4 -13.62 -14.01 -29.45
N PHE A 5 -13.45 -14.80 -28.38
CA PHE A 5 -13.08 -14.30 -27.07
C PHE A 5 -11.56 -14.40 -26.94
N ASP A 6 -10.91 -13.25 -26.99
CA ASP A 6 -9.47 -13.15 -26.72
C ASP A 6 -9.28 -13.05 -25.21
N PHE A 7 -8.85 -14.15 -24.58
CA PHE A 7 -8.59 -14.18 -23.16
C PHE A 7 -7.23 -13.55 -22.86
N VAL A 8 -7.25 -12.24 -22.65
CA VAL A 8 -6.09 -11.48 -22.18
C VAL A 8 -5.90 -11.75 -20.69
N TRP A 9 -5.17 -12.83 -20.38
CA TRP A 9 -4.87 -13.25 -19.00
C TRP A 9 -3.89 -12.29 -18.31
N ARG A 10 -3.05 -11.60 -19.08
CA ARG A 10 -2.06 -10.63 -18.59
C ARG A 10 -2.57 -9.22 -18.80
N LYS A 11 -2.88 -8.53 -17.71
CA LYS A 11 -3.02 -7.07 -17.72
C LYS A 11 -1.67 -6.44 -17.46
N GLU A 12 -1.28 -5.48 -18.28
CA GLU A 12 -0.06 -4.71 -18.03
C GLU A 12 -0.24 -3.87 -16.76
N VAL A 13 0.78 -3.90 -15.90
CA VAL A 13 0.85 -3.06 -14.71
C VAL A 13 1.35 -1.68 -15.11
N ASP A 14 0.63 -0.63 -14.71
CA ASP A 14 1.03 0.76 -14.97
C ASP A 14 2.48 1.00 -14.51
N ALA A 15 3.27 1.65 -15.36
CA ALA A 15 4.68 1.95 -15.08
C ALA A 15 4.86 2.67 -13.74
N LYS A 16 3.93 3.53 -13.31
CA LYS A 16 3.99 4.21 -12.02
C LYS A 16 3.96 3.26 -10.83
N LEU A 17 3.23 2.15 -10.93
CA LEU A 17 3.19 1.13 -9.89
C LEU A 17 4.48 0.30 -9.87
N GLN A 18 5.11 0.11 -11.03
CA GLN A 18 6.38 -0.60 -11.16
C GLN A 18 7.60 0.26 -10.78
N GLU A 19 7.56 1.56 -11.03
CA GLU A 19 8.54 2.54 -10.52
C GLU A 19 8.41 2.65 -9.00
N GLY A 20 7.16 2.72 -8.55
CA GLY A 20 6.79 2.79 -7.15
C GLY A 20 6.77 4.21 -6.60
N ALA A 21 6.39 4.31 -5.34
CA ALA A 21 6.42 5.57 -4.60
C ALA A 21 6.79 5.32 -3.14
N VAL A 22 7.31 6.36 -2.50
CA VAL A 22 7.71 6.31 -1.09
C VAL A 22 6.52 6.72 -0.23
N PHE A 23 6.19 5.90 0.75
CA PHE A 23 5.11 6.11 1.73
C PHE A 23 5.65 6.00 3.14
N ASP A 24 4.95 6.60 4.10
CA ASP A 24 5.09 6.17 5.49
C ASP A 24 4.05 5.07 5.76
N ARG A 25 4.48 4.00 6.43
CA ARG A 25 3.64 2.87 6.81
C ARG A 25 3.47 2.84 8.32
N TRP A 26 2.29 2.43 8.77
CA TRP A 26 2.09 2.10 10.18
C TRP A 26 1.13 0.93 10.36
N THR A 27 1.24 0.26 11.50
CA THR A 27 0.28 -0.75 11.98
C THR A 27 -0.14 -0.38 13.40
N GLU A 28 -1.41 -0.57 13.72
CA GLU A 28 -1.94 -0.33 15.07
C GLU A 28 -2.43 -1.64 15.68
N GLU A 29 -1.89 -1.99 16.84
CA GLU A 29 -2.44 -3.00 17.74
C GLU A 29 -3.17 -2.30 18.90
N LYS A 30 -3.77 -3.08 19.82
CA LYS A 30 -4.59 -2.51 20.90
C LYS A 30 -3.84 -1.53 21.81
N GLU A 31 -2.54 -1.72 22.01
CA GLU A 31 -1.74 -0.97 22.98
C GLU A 31 -0.45 -0.38 22.39
N SER A 32 -0.20 -0.59 21.10
CA SER A 32 1.03 -0.17 20.45
C SER A 32 0.78 0.14 18.97
N TYR A 33 1.72 0.90 18.39
CA TYR A 33 1.80 1.05 16.95
C TYR A 33 3.24 0.84 16.50
N GLU A 34 3.40 0.32 15.29
CA GLU A 34 4.67 0.33 14.57
C GLU A 34 4.60 1.41 13.50
N TYR A 35 5.63 2.25 13.41
CA TYR A 35 5.72 3.29 12.39
C TYR A 35 7.03 3.17 11.61
N GLU A 36 6.90 3.18 10.29
CA GLU A 36 7.98 2.97 9.34
C GLU A 36 7.98 4.09 8.31
N PRO A 37 8.88 5.08 8.44
CA PRO A 37 8.99 6.15 7.47
C PRO A 37 9.69 5.68 6.19
N ASN A 38 9.47 6.43 5.11
CA ASN A 38 10.23 6.32 3.86
C ASN A 38 10.25 4.91 3.23
N CYS A 39 9.13 4.21 3.32
CA CYS A 39 8.95 2.88 2.79
C CYS A 39 8.68 2.95 1.28
N LEU A 40 9.59 2.40 0.46
CA LEU A 40 9.38 2.34 -1.00
C LEU A 40 8.41 1.20 -1.34
N PHE A 41 7.24 1.51 -1.87
CA PHE A 41 6.23 0.55 -2.33
C PHE A 41 6.25 0.40 -3.84
N LYS A 42 6.13 -0.84 -4.31
CA LYS A 42 6.16 -1.22 -5.72
C LYS A 42 5.25 -2.41 -6.01
N VAL A 43 4.80 -2.53 -7.26
CA VAL A 43 4.11 -3.70 -7.79
C VAL A 43 5.03 -4.39 -8.81
N ASP A 44 5.00 -5.72 -8.87
CA ASP A 44 5.80 -6.46 -9.84
C ASP A 44 5.24 -6.36 -11.27
N GLU A 45 6.04 -6.72 -12.27
CA GLU A 45 5.69 -6.61 -13.70
C GLU A 45 4.50 -7.50 -14.14
N TYR A 46 4.09 -8.48 -13.31
CA TYR A 46 2.97 -9.37 -13.57
C TYR A 46 1.74 -9.06 -12.71
N GLY A 47 1.85 -8.14 -11.74
CA GLY A 47 0.73 -7.73 -10.88
C GLY A 47 0.28 -8.82 -9.91
N PHE A 48 1.20 -9.66 -9.45
CA PHE A 48 0.95 -10.70 -8.46
C PHE A 48 1.28 -10.26 -7.04
N PHE A 49 2.20 -9.32 -6.88
CA PHE A 49 2.78 -8.92 -5.61
C PHE A 49 2.85 -7.41 -5.50
N VAL A 50 2.47 -6.91 -4.33
CA VAL A 50 2.92 -5.61 -3.84
C VAL A 50 4.05 -5.86 -2.85
N TYR A 51 5.18 -5.18 -3.02
CA TYR A 51 6.34 -5.33 -2.16
C TYR A 51 6.84 -3.97 -1.71
N TRP A 52 7.46 -3.95 -0.54
CA TRP A 52 7.96 -2.72 0.05
C TRP A 52 9.22 -2.93 0.88
N LYS A 53 9.96 -1.85 1.08
CA LYS A 53 11.16 -1.85 1.93
C LYS A 53 11.25 -0.53 2.67
N SER A 54 11.19 -0.61 3.99
CA SER A 54 11.44 0.51 4.90
C SER A 54 12.94 0.72 5.08
N ASP A 55 13.35 1.96 5.38
CA ASP A 55 14.74 2.28 5.68
C ASP A 55 15.27 1.42 6.85
N GLY A 56 16.39 0.73 6.64
CA GLY A 56 17.02 -0.12 7.65
C GLY A 56 16.31 -1.45 7.94
N LYS A 57 15.26 -1.81 7.19
CA LYS A 57 14.56 -3.09 7.34
C LYS A 57 14.70 -4.01 6.12
N GLU A 58 14.37 -5.26 6.32
CA GLU A 58 14.20 -6.24 5.24
C GLU A 58 12.98 -5.91 4.39
N GLY A 59 13.01 -6.33 3.14
CA GLY A 59 11.86 -6.16 2.25
C GLY A 59 10.72 -7.10 2.62
N ASN A 60 9.49 -6.63 2.51
CA ASN A 60 8.29 -7.43 2.67
C ASN A 60 7.51 -7.49 1.36
N VAL A 61 6.62 -8.46 1.28
CA VAL A 61 5.77 -8.72 0.11
C VAL A 61 4.40 -9.20 0.56
N ALA A 62 3.37 -8.80 -0.17
CA ALA A 62 2.01 -9.32 -0.05
C ALA A 62 1.50 -9.79 -1.41
N GLU A 63 0.83 -10.93 -1.42
CA GLU A 63 0.16 -11.46 -2.60
C GLU A 63 -1.12 -10.66 -2.87
N LEU A 64 -1.22 -10.08 -4.07
CA LEU A 64 -2.40 -9.32 -4.49
C LEU A 64 -3.62 -10.23 -4.64
N SER A 65 -3.43 -11.55 -4.80
CA SER A 65 -4.53 -12.54 -4.78
C SER A 65 -5.26 -12.61 -3.43
N GLN A 66 -4.60 -12.22 -2.34
CA GLN A 66 -5.14 -12.22 -0.98
C GLN A 66 -5.69 -10.85 -0.57
N VAL A 67 -5.60 -9.85 -1.45
CA VAL A 67 -6.14 -8.52 -1.21
C VAL A 67 -7.63 -8.52 -1.55
N SER A 68 -8.45 -8.25 -0.54
CA SER A 68 -9.90 -8.20 -0.67
C SER A 68 -10.42 -6.80 -0.98
N ASP A 69 -9.70 -5.76 -0.54
CA ASP A 69 -10.09 -4.36 -0.73
C ASP A 69 -8.85 -3.45 -0.69
N ILE A 70 -8.87 -2.39 -1.50
CA ILE A 70 -7.93 -1.27 -1.43
C ILE A 70 -8.77 -0.01 -1.37
N ARG A 71 -8.69 0.70 -0.25
CA ARG A 71 -9.55 1.85 0.05
C ARG A 71 -8.76 3.03 0.55
N ARG A 72 -9.44 4.17 0.67
CA ARG A 72 -8.89 5.34 1.37
C ARG A 72 -8.51 4.95 2.79
N GLY A 73 -7.33 5.38 3.20
CA GLY A 73 -6.89 5.20 4.57
C GLY A 73 -7.61 6.15 5.51
N THR A 74 -7.48 5.86 6.80
CA THR A 74 -8.01 6.69 7.88
C THR A 74 -6.86 7.12 8.76
N MET A 75 -7.02 8.27 9.44
CA MET A 75 -6.07 8.69 10.46
C MET A 75 -5.85 7.59 11.53
N PRO A 76 -4.62 7.42 12.04
CA PRO A 76 -4.34 6.50 13.14
C PRO A 76 -5.13 6.92 14.40
N LYS A 77 -5.48 5.93 15.21
CA LYS A 77 -6.15 6.14 16.49
C LYS A 77 -5.21 6.74 17.54
N ASP A 78 -3.92 6.41 17.48
CA ASP A 78 -2.92 7.03 18.36
C ASP A 78 -2.70 8.51 18.01
N TYR A 79 -3.00 9.38 18.98
CA TYR A 79 -2.95 10.83 18.78
C TYR A 79 -1.53 11.36 18.50
N LYS A 80 -0.49 10.73 19.06
CA LYS A 80 0.89 11.16 18.82
C LYS A 80 1.33 10.80 17.41
N LEU A 81 0.93 9.63 16.91
CA LEU A 81 1.17 9.24 15.53
C LEU A 81 0.40 10.15 14.56
N ALA A 82 -0.86 10.44 14.86
CA ALA A 82 -1.69 11.36 14.06
C ALA A 82 -1.04 12.74 13.93
N ASP A 83 -0.62 13.34 15.05
CA ASP A 83 0.04 14.66 15.09
C ASP A 83 1.36 14.67 14.30
N LYS A 84 2.14 13.58 14.41
CA LYS A 84 3.37 13.41 13.62
C LYS A 84 3.10 13.38 12.12
N LEU A 85 2.06 12.67 11.67
CA LEU A 85 1.68 12.59 10.26
C LEU A 85 1.19 13.94 9.73
N LEU A 86 0.34 14.64 10.50
CA LEU A 86 -0.15 15.98 10.16
C LEU A 86 1.00 16.99 10.05
N THR A 87 1.97 16.93 10.97
CA THR A 87 3.16 17.80 10.94
C THR A 87 4.04 17.53 9.73
N LYS A 88 4.23 16.26 9.36
CA LYS A 88 5.12 15.87 8.25
C LYS A 88 4.48 16.11 6.87
N HIS A 89 3.21 15.76 6.71
CA HIS A 89 2.56 15.67 5.39
C HIS A 89 1.51 16.76 5.13
N GLY A 90 1.16 17.55 6.14
CA GLY A 90 0.15 18.59 6.07
C GLY A 90 -1.22 18.15 6.56
N GLN A 91 -2.14 19.11 6.62
CA GLN A 91 -3.51 18.89 7.11
C GLN A 91 -4.38 18.07 6.15
N ASP A 92 -3.99 17.99 4.87
CA ASP A 92 -4.65 17.21 3.82
C ASP A 92 -4.11 15.77 3.73
N VAL A 93 -3.32 15.32 4.71
CA VAL A 93 -2.66 14.00 4.68
C VAL A 93 -3.66 12.85 4.51
N GLU A 94 -4.85 12.95 5.10
CA GLU A 94 -5.90 11.91 5.02
C GLU A 94 -6.34 11.65 3.56
N GLU A 95 -6.31 12.66 2.68
CA GLU A 95 -6.65 12.50 1.27
C GLU A 95 -5.62 11.67 0.48
N LYS A 96 -4.40 11.56 1.02
CA LYS A 96 -3.25 10.85 0.45
C LYS A 96 -3.06 9.46 1.06
N MET A 97 -3.86 9.10 2.07
CA MET A 97 -3.78 7.81 2.74
C MET A 97 -4.49 6.71 1.97
N LEU A 98 -3.93 5.50 2.05
CA LEU A 98 -4.53 4.29 1.51
C LEU A 98 -4.44 3.16 2.54
N THR A 99 -5.34 2.20 2.44
CA THR A 99 -5.33 0.97 3.22
C THR A 99 -5.54 -0.21 2.30
N ILE A 100 -4.64 -1.19 2.42
CA ILE A 100 -4.74 -2.49 1.73
C ILE A 100 -5.28 -3.49 2.75
N CYS A 101 -6.45 -4.07 2.46
CA CYS A 101 -7.07 -5.10 3.28
C CYS A 101 -6.77 -6.46 2.68
N SER A 102 -6.10 -7.31 3.46
CA SER A 102 -5.73 -8.66 3.05
C SER A 102 -6.00 -9.65 4.18
N GLY A 103 -6.37 -10.87 3.82
CA GLY A 103 -6.64 -11.95 4.77
C GLY A 103 -7.31 -13.14 4.07
N PRO A 104 -7.24 -14.34 4.67
CA PRO A 104 -7.96 -15.51 4.19
C PRO A 104 -9.49 -15.37 4.32
#